data_AF-A0A3D2K502-F1
#
_entry.id   AF-A0A3D2K502-F1
#
_cell.length_a   1.000
_cell.length_b   1.000
_cell.length_c   1.000
_cell.angle_alpha   90.00
_cell.angle_beta   90.00
_cell.angle_gamma   90.00
#
_symmetry.space_group_name_H-M   'P 1'
#
loop_
_entity.id
_entity.type
_entity.pdbx_description
1 polymer ?
#
loop_
_entity_poly.entity_id
_entity_poly.type
_entity_poly.pdbx_seq_one_letter_code
_entity_poly.pdbx_strand_id
1 'polypeptide(L)'
;MLYLLSPAKTLDYDSEAPSLRATMPRFLDQSEELAEVMKKMKPVQLEKLMSISSKLAALNAERFDDWRSDYSRPEAYLCCSQV
;
A
#
# COMPACT_ATOMS: atom_id res chain seq x y z
N MET A 1 -14.78 -1.98 22.62
CA MET A 1 -15.02 -0.74 21.84
C MET A 1 -14.17 -0.82 20.59
N LEU A 2 -14.73 -0.49 19.41
CA LEU A 2 -14.03 -0.57 18.12
C LEU A 2 -14.10 0.80 17.44
N TYR A 3 -12.97 1.30 16.96
CA TYR A 3 -12.87 2.52 16.17
C TYR A 3 -12.56 2.15 14.72
N LEU A 4 -13.17 2.85 13.78
CA LEU A 4 -12.91 2.71 12.35
C LEU A 4 -12.41 4.04 11.81
N LEU A 5 -11.22 4.04 11.23
CA LEU A 5 -10.58 5.22 10.64
C LEU A 5 -10.32 4.95 9.16
N SER A 6 -10.37 6.01 8.36
CA SER A 6 -9.97 5.94 6.95
C SER A 6 -8.46 5.78 6.84
N PRO A 7 -7.96 5.07 5.81
CA PRO A 7 -6.54 5.01 5.52
C PRO A 7 -6.02 6.36 5.00
N ALA A 8 -4.71 6.54 5.02
CA ALA A 8 -4.03 7.69 4.42
C ALA A 8 -3.52 7.39 3.00
N LYS A 9 -3.36 8.43 2.17
CA LYS A 9 -2.74 8.31 0.84
C LYS A 9 -1.21 8.31 0.90
N THR A 10 -0.65 8.93 1.94
CA THR A 10 0.80 9.09 2.13
C THR A 10 1.30 8.07 3.13
N LEU A 11 2.41 7.42 2.81
CA LEU A 11 3.07 6.43 3.63
C LEU A 11 4.46 6.97 3.98
N ASP A 12 4.84 6.81 5.24
CA ASP A 12 6.15 7.16 5.74
C ASP A 12 6.91 5.88 6.11
N TYR A 13 7.98 5.65 5.35
CA TYR A 13 8.88 4.50 5.48
C TYR A 13 10.21 4.86 6.16
N ASP A 14 10.48 6.16 6.37
CA ASP A 14 11.76 6.66 6.87
C ASP A 14 11.72 6.90 8.37
N SER A 15 10.57 7.33 8.90
CA SER A 15 10.38 7.56 10.32
C SER A 15 10.40 6.26 11.12
N GLU A 16 11.08 6.26 12.26
CA GLU A 16 11.05 5.14 13.20
C GLU A 16 9.63 4.95 13.74
N ALA A 17 9.02 3.82 13.38
CA ALA A 17 7.76 3.41 13.97
C ALA A 17 7.97 3.08 15.46
N PRO A 18 7.00 3.41 16.35
CA PRO A 18 7.06 2.96 17.74
C PRO A 18 7.24 1.46 17.81
N SER A 19 7.98 0.97 18.82
CA SER A 19 8.18 -0.47 19.04
C SER A 19 6.85 -1.15 19.36
N LEU A 20 6.18 -1.63 18.32
CA LEU A 20 4.91 -2.32 18.36
C LEU A 20 5.07 -3.70 17.75
N ARG A 21 4.37 -4.68 18.32
CA ARG A 21 4.33 -6.01 17.75
C ARG A 21 3.53 -5.98 16.44
N ALA A 22 4.23 -6.16 15.33
CA ALA A 22 3.59 -6.32 14.03
C ALA A 22 2.83 -7.66 13.95
N THR A 23 1.75 -7.67 13.18
CA THR A 23 0.89 -8.85 12.97
C THR A 23 0.61 -9.04 11.47
N MET A 24 0.12 -10.22 11.09
CA MET A 24 -0.20 -10.54 9.70
C MET A 24 -1.60 -10.03 9.33
N PRO A 25 -1.78 -9.40 8.16
CA PRO A 25 -3.11 -9.02 7.67
C PRO A 25 -3.99 -10.26 7.47
N ARG A 26 -5.28 -10.16 7.85
CA ARG A 26 -6.23 -11.28 7.76
C ARG A 26 -6.75 -11.58 6.35
N PHE A 27 -6.58 -10.65 5.41
CA PHE A 27 -7.17 -10.72 4.07
C PHE A 27 -6.08 -10.67 2.98
N LEU A 28 -5.00 -11.45 3.17
CA LEU A 28 -3.88 -11.45 2.23
C LEU A 28 -4.24 -12.05 0.88
N ASP A 29 -5.00 -13.15 0.85
CA ASP A 29 -5.45 -13.80 -0.38
C ASP A 29 -6.27 -12.82 -1.25
N GLN A 30 -7.19 -12.07 -0.64
CA GLN A 30 -7.96 -11.04 -1.36
C GLN A 30 -7.09 -9.87 -1.81
N SER A 31 -6.07 -9.52 -1.02
CA SER A 31 -5.12 -8.46 -1.40
C SER A 31 -4.25 -8.89 -2.60
N GLU A 32 -3.90 -10.18 -2.68
CA GLU A 32 -3.16 -10.78 -3.79
C GLU A 32 -3.97 -10.73 -5.08
N GLU A 33 -5.25 -11.11 -5.05
CA GLU A 33 -6.14 -11.01 -6.21
C GLU A 33 -6.17 -9.57 -6.79
N LEU A 34 -6.25 -8.57 -5.91
CA LEU A 34 -6.22 -7.17 -6.32
C LEU A 34 -4.84 -6.77 -6.87
N ALA A 35 -3.76 -7.12 -6.18
CA ALA A 35 -2.40 -6.80 -6.61
C ALA A 35 -2.09 -7.37 -8.01
N GLU A 36 -2.52 -8.60 -8.29
CA GLU A 36 -2.34 -9.25 -9.60
C GLU A 36 -3.11 -8.57 -10.74
N VAL A 37 -4.25 -7.94 -10.45
CA VAL A 37 -4.94 -7.10 -11.43
C VAL A 37 -4.17 -5.80 -11.65
N MET A 38 -3.69 -5.17 -10.57
CA MET A 38 -3.01 -3.88 -10.62
C MET A 38 -1.64 -3.96 -11.32
N LYS A 39 -0.87 -5.04 -11.12
CA LYS A 39 0.40 -5.34 -11.80
C LYS A 39 0.28 -5.35 -13.34
N LYS A 40 -0.88 -5.74 -13.86
CA LYS A 40 -1.13 -5.80 -15.32
C LYS A 40 -1.41 -4.42 -15.93
N MET A 41 -1.63 -3.39 -15.11
CA MET A 41 -1.96 -2.05 -15.56
C MET A 41 -0.70 -1.25 -15.89
N LYS A 42 -0.69 -0.58 -17.05
CA LYS A 42 0.38 0.36 -17.39
C LYS A 42 0.26 1.63 -16.54
N PRO A 43 1.36 2.35 -16.28
CA PRO A 43 1.35 3.61 -15.52
C PRO A 43 0.30 4.62 -16.03
N VAL A 44 0.14 4.75 -17.35
CA VAL A 44 -0.87 5.66 -17.95
C VAL A 44 -2.31 5.26 -17.60
N GLN A 45 -2.58 3.95 -17.46
CA GLN A 45 -3.90 3.47 -17.04
C GLN A 45 -4.13 3.75 -15.55
N LEU A 46 -3.09 3.60 -14.71
CA LEU A 46 -3.15 3.94 -13.29
C LEU A 46 -3.36 5.44 -13.06
N GLU A 47 -2.70 6.28 -13.86
CA GLU A 47 -2.86 7.74 -13.84
C GLU A 47 -4.33 8.13 -14.01
N LYS A 48 -4.96 7.59 -15.06
CA LYS A 48 -6.37 7.84 -15.37
C LYS A 48 -7.32 7.22 -14.33
N LEU A 49 -7.05 5.99 -13.88
CA LEU A 49 -7.90 5.28 -12.92
C LEU A 49 -7.91 5.98 -11.56
N MET A 50 -6.75 6.35 -11.06
CA MET A 50 -6.59 6.94 -9.72
C MET A 50 -6.68 8.47 -9.72
N SER A 51 -6.71 9.11 -10.89
CA SER A 51 -6.67 10.57 -11.04
C SER A 51 -5.47 11.18 -10.32
N ILE A 52 -4.28 10.62 -10.57
CA ILE A 52 -3.00 11.02 -9.96
C ILE A 52 -2.04 11.55 -11.02
N SER A 53 -0.91 12.14 -10.61
CA SER A 53 0.12 12.57 -11.55
C SER A 53 0.86 11.39 -12.17
N SER A 54 1.45 11.59 -13.36
CA SER A 54 2.28 10.59 -14.04
C SER A 54 3.42 10.05 -13.18
N LYS A 55 4.07 10.93 -12.39
CA LYS A 55 5.11 10.55 -11.42
C LYS A 55 4.56 9.60 -10.35
N LEU A 56 3.39 9.91 -9.79
CA LEU A 56 2.78 9.07 -8.76
C LEU A 56 2.24 7.75 -9.34
N ALA A 57 1.77 7.77 -10.59
CA ALA A 57 1.35 6.58 -11.30
C ALA A 57 2.51 5.63 -11.59
N ALA A 58 3.68 6.15 -11.99
CA ALA A 58 4.89 5.36 -12.16
C ALA A 58 5.33 4.72 -10.82
N LEU A 59 5.34 5.51 -9.74
CA LEU A 59 5.64 5.01 -8.39
C LEU A 59 4.67 3.90 -7.95
N ASN A 60 3.37 4.07 -8.22
CA ASN A 60 2.40 3.04 -7.86
C ASN A 60 2.52 1.78 -8.73
N ALA A 61 2.89 1.90 -10.00
CA ALA A 61 3.19 0.73 -10.83
C ALA A 61 4.34 -0.09 -10.25
N GLU A 62 5.45 0.58 -9.89
CA GLU A 62 6.59 -0.05 -9.21
C GLU A 62 6.18 -0.71 -7.89
N ARG A 63 5.38 -0.02 -7.06
CA ARG A 63 4.84 -0.59 -5.81
C ARG A 63 4.00 -1.84 -6.02
N PHE A 64 3.20 -1.90 -7.08
CA PHE A 64 2.42 -3.10 -7.39
C PHE A 64 3.31 -4.22 -7.90
N ASP A 65 4.33 -3.92 -8.71
CA ASP A 65 5.30 -4.91 -9.19
C ASP A 65 6.12 -5.51 -8.03
N ASP A 66 6.52 -4.69 -7.06
CA ASP A 66 7.25 -5.09 -5.86
C ASP A 66 6.39 -5.80 -4.80
N TRP A 67 5.06 -5.79 -4.96
CA TRP A 67 4.14 -6.37 -3.99
C TRP A 67 4.31 -7.89 -3.91
N ARG A 68 4.41 -8.40 -2.68
CA ARG A 68 4.56 -9.83 -2.35
C ARG A 68 3.58 -10.24 -1.27
N SER A 69 3.07 -11.47 -1.35
CA SER A 69 2.21 -12.09 -0.34
C SER A 69 2.98 -12.71 0.84
N ASP A 70 4.31 -12.78 0.77
CA ASP A 70 5.16 -13.27 1.86
C ASP A 70 5.31 -12.20 2.96
N TYR A 71 4.54 -12.38 4.03
CA TYR A 71 4.59 -11.57 5.26
C TYR A 71 5.20 -12.32 6.45
N SER A 72 6.11 -13.27 6.19
CA SER A 72 6.82 -14.03 7.24
C SER A 72 7.56 -13.16 8.26
N ARG A 73 7.96 -11.94 7.86
CA ARG A 73 8.50 -10.90 8.73
C ARG A 73 7.66 -9.63 8.63
N PRO A 74 6.58 -9.49 9.42
CA PRO A 74 5.71 -8.33 9.33
C PRO A 74 6.43 -7.09 9.86
N GLU A 75 6.40 -6.01 9.09
CA GLU A 75 6.94 -4.69 9.46
C GLU A 75 5.78 -3.69 9.63
N ALA A 76 5.93 -2.77 10.57
CA ALA A 76 4.94 -1.73 10.84
C ALA A 76 5.47 -0.39 10.30
N TYR A 77 4.70 0.24 9.42
CA TYR A 77 5.01 1.57 8.88
C TYR A 77 3.95 2.59 9.30
N LEU A 78 4.30 3.87 9.24
CA LEU A 78 3.42 4.95 9.64
C LEU A 78 2.56 5.42 8.45
N CYS A 79 1.25 5.52 8.70
CA CYS A 79 0.33 6.21 7.80
C CYS A 79 0.35 7.70 8.11
N CYS A 80 0.86 8.52 7.20
CA CYS A 80 0.89 9.97 7.37
C CYS A 80 -0.40 10.58 6.84
N SER A 81 -1.20 11.15 7.75
CA SER A 81 -2.33 12.01 7.39
C SER A 81 -1.78 13.25 6.68
N GLN A 82 -2.08 13.43 5.39
CA GLN A 82 -2.04 14.77 4.82
C GLN A 82 -3.16 15.58 5.50
N VAL A 83 -2.77 16.38 6.48
CA VAL A 83 -3.52 17.61 6.80
C VAL A 83 -3.12 18.65 5.77
#